data_AF-A0A5C8S9P3-F1
#
_entry.id   AF-A0A5C8S9P3-F1
#
_cell.length_a   1.000
_cell.length_b   1.000
_cell.length_c   1.000
_cell.angle_alpha   90.00
_cell.angle_beta   90.00
_cell.angle_gamma   90.00
#
_symmetry.space_group_name_H-M   'P 1'
#
loop_
_entity.id
_entity.type
_entity.pdbx_description
1 polymer ?
#
loop_
_entity_poly.entity_id
_entity_poly.type
_entity_poly.pdbx_seq_one_letter_code
_entity_poly.pdbx_strand_id
1 'polypeptide(L)'
;MRRRLLAAGVLLGFLGGLVACESAVQRQRLDTCRRAVPALVPDETAVRILRAGTGSAPDSVRVDYVLGNQPHFALCRFNAGAVLEGVSTDRKALSESSLYLLKRYYLDSPDAQEPKPKAP
;
A
#
# COMPACT_ATOMS: atom_id res chain seq x y z
N MET A 1 14.49 -42.45 13.48
CA MET A 1 15.07 -41.21 12.91
C MET A 1 14.30 -40.66 11.71
N ARG A 2 13.97 -41.44 10.65
CA ARG A 2 13.20 -40.98 9.46
C ARG A 2 11.90 -40.22 9.75
N ARG A 3 11.11 -40.65 10.75
CA ARG A 3 9.84 -40.00 11.14
C ARG A 3 10.02 -38.57 11.67
N ARG A 4 11.16 -38.27 12.31
CA ARG A 4 11.49 -36.91 12.81
C ARG A 4 11.96 -35.98 11.68
N LEU A 5 12.63 -36.54 10.67
CA LEU A 5 13.04 -35.79 9.47
C LEU A 5 11.85 -35.40 8.60
N LEU A 6 10.85 -36.28 8.48
CA LEU A 6 9.60 -35.97 7.76
C LEU A 6 8.77 -34.91 8.47
N ALA A 7 8.64 -35.00 9.80
CA ALA A 7 7.93 -33.99 10.59
C ALA A 7 8.62 -32.61 10.51
N ALA A 8 9.96 -32.57 10.55
CA ALA A 8 10.72 -31.34 10.40
C ALA A 8 10.54 -30.71 9.00
N GLY A 9 10.55 -31.53 7.92
CA GLY A 9 10.34 -31.05 6.56
C GLY A 9 8.94 -30.45 6.33
N VAL A 10 7.90 -31.07 6.89
CA VAL A 10 6.52 -30.56 6.79
C VAL A 10 6.35 -29.23 7.54
N LEU A 11 6.92 -29.11 8.75
CA LEU A 11 6.88 -27.87 9.52
C LEU A 11 7.63 -26.73 8.82
N LEU A 12 8.82 -27.01 8.29
CA LEU A 12 9.60 -26.03 7.51
C LEU A 12 8.87 -25.59 6.24
N GLY A 13 8.23 -26.52 5.52
CA GLY A 13 7.43 -26.18 4.33
C GLY A 13 6.22 -25.30 4.64
N PHE A 14 5.50 -25.61 5.73
CA PHE A 14 4.34 -24.83 6.16
C PHE A 14 4.72 -23.41 6.61
N LEU A 15 5.78 -23.27 7.42
CA LEU A 15 6.31 -21.97 7.85
C LEU A 15 6.80 -21.14 6.64
N GLY A 16 7.49 -21.77 5.69
CA GLY A 16 7.94 -21.10 4.46
C GLY A 16 6.79 -20.58 3.60
N GLY A 17 5.70 -21.34 3.48
CA GLY A 17 4.50 -20.92 2.77
C GLY A 17 3.80 -19.71 3.41
N LEU A 18 3.74 -19.66 4.75
CA LEU A 18 3.15 -18.53 5.48
C LEU A 18 3.94 -17.24 5.30
N VAL A 19 5.27 -17.30 5.43
CA VAL A 19 6.15 -16.13 5.22
C VAL A 19 6.04 -15.59 3.80
N ALA A 20 5.97 -16.49 2.81
CA ALA A 20 5.78 -16.09 1.42
C ALA A 20 4.42 -15.39 1.21
N CYS A 21 3.35 -15.90 1.82
CA CYS A 21 2.02 -15.32 1.74
C CYS A 21 1.96 -13.93 2.38
N GLU A 22 2.51 -13.78 3.60
CA GLU A 22 2.61 -12.49 4.29
C GLU A 22 3.40 -11.46 3.47
N SER A 23 4.49 -11.88 2.84
CA SER A 23 5.28 -11.01 1.96
C SER A 23 4.52 -10.54 0.71
N ALA A 24 3.63 -11.39 0.16
CA ALA A 24 2.79 -11.02 -0.99
C ALA A 24 1.72 -10.01 -0.58
N VAL A 25 1.04 -10.26 0.55
CA VAL A 25 0.06 -9.34 1.14
C VAL A 25 0.68 -7.97 1.42
N GLN A 26 1.88 -7.94 2.03
CA GLN A 26 2.54 -6.67 2.34
C GLN A 26 2.95 -5.89 1.09
N ARG A 27 3.41 -6.57 0.03
CA ARG A 27 3.70 -5.93 -1.27
C ARG A 27 2.44 -5.32 -1.88
N GLN A 28 1.33 -6.05 -1.88
CA GLN A 28 0.04 -5.55 -2.38
C GLN A 28 -0.44 -4.29 -1.62
N ARG A 29 -0.28 -4.25 -0.30
CA ARG A 29 -0.59 -3.07 0.52
C ARG A 29 0.28 -1.88 0.15
N LEU A 30 1.59 -2.10 -0.02
CA LEU A 30 2.54 -1.05 -0.42
C LEU A 30 2.20 -0.47 -1.79
N ASP A 31 1.93 -1.32 -2.77
CA ASP A 31 1.60 -0.89 -4.12
C ASP A 31 0.27 -0.15 -4.16
N THR A 32 -0.74 -0.62 -3.42
CA THR A 32 -2.03 0.04 -3.32
C THR A 32 -1.91 1.42 -2.67
N CYS A 33 -1.16 1.55 -1.57
CA CYS A 33 -0.99 2.83 -0.90
C CYS A 33 -0.19 3.82 -1.76
N ARG A 34 0.85 3.36 -2.46
CA ARG A 34 1.60 4.18 -3.42
C ARG A 34 0.72 4.70 -4.55
N ARG A 35 -0.12 3.84 -5.12
CA ARG A 35 -1.10 4.24 -6.14
C ARG A 35 -2.16 5.18 -5.59
N ALA A 36 -2.52 5.11 -4.32
CA ALA A 36 -3.47 6.05 -3.75
C ALA A 36 -2.93 7.49 -3.70
N VAL A 37 -1.63 7.70 -3.45
CA VAL A 37 -1.05 9.02 -3.17
C VAL A 37 -1.36 10.08 -4.25
N PRO A 38 -1.16 9.83 -5.55
CA PRO A 38 -1.41 10.86 -6.56
C PRO A 38 -2.88 11.31 -6.63
N ALA A 39 -3.83 10.48 -6.21
CA ALA A 39 -5.24 10.85 -6.13
C ALA A 39 -5.59 11.71 -4.90
N LEU A 40 -4.70 11.79 -3.91
CA LEU A 40 -4.89 12.58 -2.69
C LEU A 40 -4.41 14.03 -2.86
N VAL A 41 -3.69 14.30 -3.95
CA VAL A 41 -3.07 15.60 -4.21
C VAL A 41 -3.86 16.35 -5.29
N PRO A 42 -3.75 17.69 -5.35
CA PRO A 42 -4.36 18.45 -6.45
C PRO A 42 -3.71 18.11 -7.80
N ASP A 43 -4.52 18.00 -8.86
CA ASP A 43 -4.11 17.54 -10.20
C ASP A 43 -2.93 18.32 -10.83
N GLU A 44 -2.74 19.57 -10.41
CA GLU A 44 -1.74 20.50 -10.94
C GLU A 44 -0.32 20.29 -10.35
N THR A 45 -0.17 19.47 -9.30
CA THR A 45 1.09 19.41 -8.53
C THR A 45 1.85 18.10 -8.74
N ALA A 46 3.10 18.21 -9.22
CA ALA A 46 3.97 17.06 -9.36
C ALA A 46 4.29 16.42 -8.00
N VAL A 47 3.83 15.18 -7.81
CA VAL A 47 4.15 14.35 -6.65
C VAL A 47 5.48 13.66 -6.86
N ARG A 48 6.36 13.70 -5.85
CA ARG A 48 7.53 12.83 -5.79
C ARG A 48 7.51 12.02 -4.51
N ILE A 49 7.39 10.70 -4.65
CA ILE A 49 7.43 9.77 -3.52
C ILE A 49 8.88 9.69 -3.02
N LEU A 50 9.08 9.87 -1.71
CA LEU A 50 10.37 9.74 -1.06
C LEU A 50 10.56 8.34 -0.50
N ARG A 51 9.55 7.84 0.22
CA ARG A 51 9.61 6.55 0.93
C ARG A 51 8.23 5.93 0.99
N ALA A 52 8.17 4.60 0.92
CA ALA A 52 6.99 3.83 1.27
C ALA A 52 7.41 2.64 2.14
N GLY A 53 6.68 2.38 3.21
CA GLY A 53 7.00 1.31 4.14
C GLY A 53 5.88 1.05 5.13
N THR A 54 6.12 0.13 6.06
CA THR A 54 5.18 -0.16 7.15
C THR A 54 4.89 1.11 7.95
N GLY A 55 3.61 1.34 8.26
CA GLY A 55 3.16 2.44 9.09
C GLY A 55 3.31 2.14 10.59
N SER A 56 2.89 3.09 11.42
CA SER A 56 2.99 2.99 12.89
C SER A 56 1.97 2.04 13.52
N ALA A 57 0.92 1.65 12.79
CA ALA A 57 -0.12 0.73 13.25
C ALA A 57 -0.02 -0.63 12.52
N PRO A 58 -0.58 -1.70 13.11
CA PRO A 58 -0.76 -2.97 12.39
C PRO A 58 -1.49 -2.76 11.06
N ASP A 59 -1.12 -3.55 10.06
CA ASP A 59 -1.73 -3.53 8.72
C ASP A 59 -1.80 -2.14 8.09
N SER A 60 -0.83 -1.29 8.40
CA SER A 60 -0.74 0.06 7.85
C SER A 60 0.51 0.26 7.00
N VAL A 61 0.38 1.13 6.01
CA VAL A 61 1.47 1.58 5.14
C VAL A 61 1.55 3.09 5.22
N ARG A 62 2.75 3.59 5.44
CA ARG A 62 3.07 5.01 5.35
C ARG A 62 3.83 5.29 4.07
N VAL A 63 3.38 6.32 3.35
CA VAL A 63 4.07 6.87 2.18
C VAL A 63 4.41 8.31 2.45
N ASP A 64 5.70 8.63 2.46
CA ASP A 64 6.20 10.00 2.55
C ASP A 64 6.49 10.50 1.13
N TYR A 65 6.00 11.69 0.82
CA TYR A 65 6.11 12.30 -0.51
C TYR A 65 6.34 13.81 -0.38
N VAL A 66 6.77 14.44 -1.48
CA VAL A 66 6.88 15.90 -1.55
C VAL A 66 5.99 16.46 -2.64
N LEU A 67 5.39 17.61 -2.34
CA LEU A 67 4.66 18.46 -3.28
C LEU A 67 5.47 19.74 -3.46
N GLY A 68 6.10 19.88 -4.64
CA GLY A 68 7.13 20.90 -4.84
C GLY A 68 8.28 20.70 -3.84
N ASN A 69 8.34 21.56 -2.81
CA ASN A 69 9.35 21.52 -1.76
C ASN A 69 8.79 21.21 -0.35
N GLN A 70 7.48 20.97 -0.22
CA GLN A 70 6.86 20.66 1.08
C GLN A 70 6.72 19.14 1.28
N PRO A 71 7.22 18.58 2.39
CA PRO A 71 7.05 17.18 2.72
C PRO A 71 5.67 16.91 3.30
N HIS A 72 5.04 15.83 2.85
CA HIS A 72 3.76 15.33 3.29
C HIS A 72 3.82 13.82 3.52
N PHE A 73 2.82 13.28 4.21
CA PHE A 73 2.66 11.84 4.34
C PHE A 73 1.21 11.41 4.14
N ALA A 74 1.05 10.19 3.66
CA ALA A 74 -0.21 9.46 3.66
C ALA A 74 -0.04 8.16 4.46
N LEU A 75 -1.02 7.85 5.29
CA LEU A 75 -1.11 6.62 6.06
C LEU A 75 -2.35 5.85 5.59
N CYS A 76 -2.12 4.72 4.95
CA CYS A 76 -3.16 3.80 4.51
C CYS A 76 -3.34 2.69 5.55
N ARG A 77 -4.57 2.41 5.94
CA ARG A 77 -4.93 1.29 6.82
C ARG A 77 -5.65 0.21 6.01
N PHE A 78 -5.23 -1.03 6.23
CA PHE A 78 -5.76 -2.19 5.54
C PHE A 78 -6.34 -3.19 6.52
N ASN A 79 -7.16 -4.10 6.01
CA ASN A 79 -7.49 -5.33 6.71
C ASN A 79 -6.47 -6.44 6.45
N ALA A 80 -6.68 -7.60 7.07
CA ALA A 80 -5.86 -8.80 6.91
C ALA A 80 -5.71 -9.23 5.43
N GLY A 81 -6.70 -8.96 4.58
CA GLY A 81 -6.71 -9.30 3.15
C GLY A 81 -6.14 -8.24 2.22
N ALA A 82 -5.39 -7.26 2.73
CA ALA A 82 -4.85 -6.12 1.96
C ALA A 82 -5.92 -5.22 1.30
N VAL A 83 -7.16 -5.22 1.81
CA VAL A 83 -8.20 -4.30 1.36
C VAL A 83 -8.05 -2.97 2.09
N LEU A 84 -8.02 -1.88 1.34
CA LEU A 84 -7.93 -0.52 1.89
C LEU A 84 -9.22 -0.16 2.63
N GLU A 85 -9.07 0.16 3.92
CA GLU A 85 -10.17 0.53 4.85
C GLU A 85 -10.12 1.99 5.28
N GLY A 86 -8.98 2.67 5.12
CA GLY A 86 -8.85 4.05 5.52
C GLY A 86 -7.60 4.69 4.99
N VAL A 87 -7.65 6.01 4.80
CA VAL A 87 -6.50 6.82 4.42
C VAL A 87 -6.53 8.08 5.26
N SER A 88 -5.39 8.41 5.88
CA SER A 88 -5.16 9.71 6.48
C SER A 88 -3.95 10.38 5.87
N THR A 89 -3.98 11.70 5.87
CA THR A 89 -2.89 12.57 5.44
C THR A 89 -2.41 13.38 6.63
N ASP A 90 -1.32 14.11 6.47
CA ASP A 90 -0.84 15.14 7.40
C ASP A 90 -1.89 16.19 7.74
N ARG A 91 -2.86 16.45 6.84
CA ARG A 91 -3.90 17.47 7.03
C ARG A 91 -5.21 16.92 7.58
N LYS A 92 -5.65 15.76 7.07
CA LYS A 92 -6.94 15.17 7.43
C LYS A 92 -7.03 13.68 7.14
N ALA A 93 -7.90 13.00 7.87
CA ALA A 93 -8.44 11.70 7.46
C ALA A 93 -9.42 11.88 6.29
N LEU A 94 -9.44 10.93 5.37
CA LEU A 94 -10.45 10.88 4.33
C LEU A 94 -11.80 10.47 4.95
N SER A 95 -12.88 11.06 4.43
CA SER A 95 -14.23 10.58 4.74
C SER A 95 -14.49 9.26 4.03
N GLU A 96 -15.46 8.48 4.54
CA GLU A 96 -15.91 7.24 3.91
C GLU A 96 -16.30 7.42 2.44
N SER A 97 -17.00 8.51 2.11
CA SER A 97 -17.39 8.84 0.75
C SER A 97 -16.18 9.10 -0.16
N SER A 98 -15.18 9.82 0.34
CA SER A 98 -13.94 10.09 -0.42
C SER A 98 -13.14 8.81 -0.65
N LEU A 99 -13.10 7.94 0.36
CA LEU A 99 -12.45 6.64 0.28
C LEU A 99 -13.13 5.73 -0.75
N TYR A 100 -14.47 5.73 -0.78
CA TYR A 100 -15.23 4.98 -1.79
C TYR A 100 -14.91 5.46 -3.22
N LEU A 101 -14.90 6.77 -3.44
CA LEU A 101 -14.55 7.35 -4.74
C LEU A 101 -13.12 7.01 -5.17
N LEU A 102 -12.16 7.12 -4.24
CA LEU A 102 -10.76 6.74 -4.47
C LEU A 102 -10.65 5.29 -4.95
N LYS A 103 -11.33 4.36 -4.27
CA LYS A 103 -11.31 2.94 -4.64
C LYS A 103 -11.89 2.75 -6.04
N ARG A 104 -13.11 3.28 -6.26
CA ARG A 104 -13.88 3.03 -7.48
C ARG A 104 -13.30 3.67 -8.74
N TYR A 105 -12.75 4.87 -8.63
CA TYR A 105 -12.32 5.67 -9.79
C TYR A 105 -10.81 5.71 -10.00
N TYR A 106 -10.03 5.50 -8.95
CA TYR A 106 -8.58 5.55 -9.05
C TYR A 106 -7.96 4.16 -8.96
N LEU A 107 -8.27 3.39 -7.91
CA LEU A 107 -7.58 2.11 -7.69
C LEU A 107 -8.06 0.98 -8.60
N ASP A 108 -9.34 1.01 -8.98
CA ASP A 108 -9.98 0.04 -9.89
C ASP A 108 -9.94 0.47 -11.37
N SER A 109 -9.39 1.65 -11.68
CA SER A 109 -9.29 2.15 -13.06
C SER A 109 -8.05 1.58 -13.77
N PRO A 110 -8.15 1.17 -15.05
CA PRO A 110 -7.01 0.65 -15.81
C PRO A 110 -5.85 1.66 -15.93
N ASP A 111 -6.12 2.96 -15.84
CA ASP A 111 -5.10 4.03 -15.87
C ASP A 111 -4.17 4.05 -14.64
N ALA A 112 -4.52 3.36 -13.53
CA ALA A 112 -3.68 3.30 -12.33
C ALA A 112 -2.49 2.36 -12.45
N GLN A 113 -2.34 1.65 -13.57
CA GLN A 113 -1.20 0.76 -13.84
C GLN A 113 -0.01 1.47 -14.48
N GLU A 114 -0.17 2.68 -15.02
CA GLU A 114 0.93 3.38 -15.70
C GLU A 114 1.12 4.81 -15.20
N PRO A 115 2.32 5.19 -14.71
CA PRO A 115 2.66 6.59 -14.56
C PRO A 115 2.61 7.22 -15.95
N LYS A 116 1.65 8.11 -16.20
CA LYS A 116 1.55 8.85 -17.47
C LYS A 116 2.92 9.48 -17.79
N PRO A 117 3.51 9.20 -18.96
CA PRO A 117 4.75 9.85 -19.36
C PRO A 117 4.51 11.36 -19.43
N LYS A 118 5.39 12.16 -18.84
CA LYS A 118 5.41 13.59 -19.14
C LYS A 118 5.81 13.73 -20.62
N ALA A 119 4.89 14.24 -21.43
CA ALA A 119 5.22 14.64 -22.79
C ALA A 119 6.24 15.80 -22.76
N PRO A 120 7.23 15.81 -23.67
CA PRO A 120 8.31 16.80 -23.71
C PRO A 120 7.84 18.20 -24.08
#